data_AF-A0A7C3SDF7-F1
#
_entry.id   AF-A0A7C3SDF7-F1
#
_cell.length_a   1.000
_cell.length_b   1.000
_cell.length_c   1.000
_cell.angle_alpha   90.00
_cell.angle_beta   90.00
_cell.angle_gamma   90.00
#
_symmetry.space_group_name_H-M   'P 1'
#
loop_
_entity.id
_entity.type
_entity.pdbx_description
1 polymer ?
#
loop_
_entity_poly.entity_id
_entity_poly.type
_entity_poly.pdbx_seq_one_letter_code
_entity_poly.pdbx_strand_id
1 'polypeptide(L)'
;MTPQEAPSAEGLKTFYGFDELKRFGNSLLSYYEAKVEYYNQKLGTLLRQEENNTISSRNAPPTSKGWIKLGTLLVNLANPAQAMTEILFKLREEFKLKLTGTKAFLDYLDNVLNIGAKRDSTYHVYLKNGVPERLIVDEPKRKDAFKYSVKLQALQD
;
A
#
# COMPACT_ATOMS: atom_id res chain seq x y z
N MET A 1 16.42 8.21 -5.17
CA MET A 1 15.77 7.95 -3.88
C MET A 1 15.21 6.54 -3.90
N THR A 2 15.71 5.66 -3.04
CA THR A 2 15.09 4.36 -2.76
C THR A 2 13.73 4.65 -2.09
N PRO A 3 12.61 4.05 -2.52
CA PRO A 3 11.35 4.23 -1.81
C PRO A 3 11.53 3.74 -0.38
N GLN A 4 11.22 4.61 0.58
CA GLN A 4 11.18 4.35 2.01
C GLN A 4 10.41 3.05 2.30
N GLU A 5 10.80 2.30 3.34
CA GLU A 5 10.12 1.06 3.73
C GLU A 5 8.61 1.26 3.85
N ALA A 6 7.82 0.29 3.37
CA ALA A 6 6.36 0.39 3.38
C ALA A 6 5.87 0.58 4.83
N PRO A 7 5.02 1.58 5.12
CA PRO A 7 4.29 1.59 6.38
C PRO A 7 3.52 0.27 6.46
N SER A 8 3.81 -0.59 7.45
CA SER A 8 3.44 -2.03 7.40
C SER A 8 2.01 -2.24 6.86
N ALA A 9 1.92 -2.92 5.71
CA ALA A 9 0.81 -2.74 4.78
C ALA A 9 -0.47 -3.52 5.13
N GLU A 10 -0.46 -4.41 6.12
CA GLU A 10 -1.63 -5.22 6.42
C GLU A 10 -1.86 -5.33 7.93
N GLY A 11 -3.13 -5.49 8.30
CA GLY A 11 -3.55 -5.69 9.68
C GLY A 11 -4.14 -4.44 10.33
N LEU A 12 -4.33 -4.54 11.65
CA LEU A 12 -4.96 -3.51 12.47
C LEU A 12 -3.91 -2.52 13.00
N LYS A 13 -4.12 -1.23 12.77
CA LYS A 13 -3.29 -0.15 13.32
C LYS A 13 -4.11 0.73 14.26
N THR A 14 -3.48 1.19 15.33
CA THR A 14 -4.11 2.06 16.33
C THR A 14 -3.45 3.42 16.32
N PHE A 15 -4.27 4.48 16.37
CA PHE A 15 -3.87 5.88 16.41
C PHE A 15 -4.56 6.56 17.59
N TYR A 16 -3.82 7.39 18.33
CA TYR A 16 -4.31 8.07 19.53
C TYR A 16 -4.66 9.52 19.22
N GLY A 17 -5.44 9.70 18.16
CA GLY A 17 -5.92 11.00 17.72
C GLY A 17 -6.11 11.07 16.21
N PHE A 18 -7.07 11.89 15.81
CA PHE A 18 -7.47 12.07 14.43
C PHE A 18 -6.33 12.60 13.55
N ASP A 19 -5.51 13.51 14.06
CA ASP A 19 -4.39 14.07 13.30
C ASP A 19 -3.28 13.04 13.06
N GLU A 20 -3.08 12.09 13.98
CA GLU A 20 -2.14 10.99 13.80
C GLU A 20 -2.61 10.06 12.67
N LEU A 21 -3.90 9.71 12.68
CA LEU A 21 -4.53 8.93 11.61
C LEU A 21 -4.45 9.65 10.26
N LYS A 22 -4.76 10.94 10.21
CA LYS A 22 -4.69 11.74 8.97
C LYS A 22 -3.27 11.82 8.43
N ARG A 23 -2.27 12.01 9.30
CA ARG A 23 -0.84 11.95 8.92
C ARG A 23 -0.48 10.60 8.34
N PHE A 24 -0.90 9.50 8.96
CA PHE A 24 -0.67 8.16 8.44
C PHE A 24 -1.28 7.95 7.05
N GLY A 25 -2.53 8.35 6.84
CA GLY A 25 -3.18 8.26 5.53
C GLY A 25 -2.45 9.06 4.45
N ASN A 26 -1.99 10.28 4.77
CA ASN A 26 -1.17 11.08 3.85
C ASN A 26 0.18 10.41 3.55
N SER A 27 0.85 9.82 4.54
CA SER A 27 2.09 9.06 4.32
C SER A 27 1.88 7.85 3.41
N LEU A 28 0.77 7.11 3.57
CA LEU A 28 0.40 6.04 2.64
C LEU A 28 0.17 6.55 1.22
N LEU A 29 -0.56 7.67 1.07
CA LEU A 29 -0.85 8.29 -0.21
C LEU A 29 0.46 8.63 -0.94
N SER A 30 1.34 9.39 -0.30
CA SER A 30 2.63 9.77 -0.88
C SER A 30 3.51 8.56 -1.20
N TYR A 31 3.48 7.52 -0.37
CA TYR A 31 4.20 6.27 -0.65
C TYR A 31 3.68 5.58 -1.92
N TYR A 32 2.37 5.49 -2.09
CA TYR A 32 1.77 4.87 -3.27
C TYR A 32 1.98 5.70 -4.53
N GLU A 33 1.91 7.03 -4.47
CA GLU A 33 2.28 7.93 -5.58
C GLU A 33 3.73 7.69 -6.02
N ALA A 34 4.67 7.67 -5.07
CA ALA A 34 6.08 7.44 -5.36
C ALA A 34 6.32 6.05 -6.00
N LYS A 35 5.57 5.03 -5.58
CA LYS A 35 5.66 3.68 -6.18
C LYS A 35 5.09 3.61 -7.58
N VAL A 36 3.95 4.24 -7.84
CA VAL A 36 3.38 4.32 -9.20
C VAL A 36 4.37 5.00 -10.13
N GLU A 37 4.93 6.14 -9.72
CA GLU A 37 5.91 6.88 -10.52
C GLU A 37 7.19 6.08 -10.75
N TYR A 38 7.71 5.42 -9.72
CA TYR A 38 8.86 4.53 -9.85
C TYR A 38 8.65 3.41 -10.89
N TYR A 39 7.49 2.75 -10.87
CA TYR A 39 7.18 1.71 -11.85
C TYR A 39 6.92 2.28 -13.25
N ASN A 40 6.33 3.47 -13.37
CA ASN A 40 6.21 4.19 -14.64
C ASN A 40 7.59 4.46 -15.25
N GLN A 41 8.54 4.97 -14.47
CA GLN A 41 9.89 5.26 -14.93
C GLN A 41 10.60 3.97 -15.38
N LYS A 42 10.51 2.89 -14.60
CA LYS A 42 11.08 1.59 -14.97
C LYS A 42 10.48 1.04 -16.26
N LEU A 43 9.15 1.06 -16.38
CA LEU A 43 8.46 0.64 -17.61
C LEU A 43 8.87 1.49 -18.80
N GLY A 44 8.93 2.81 -18.65
CA GLY A 44 9.34 3.71 -19.73
C GLY A 44 10.77 3.44 -20.20
N THR A 45 11.70 3.11 -19.30
CA THR A 45 13.06 2.72 -19.67
C THR A 45 13.09 1.40 -20.45
N LEU A 46 12.38 0.37 -19.98
CA LEU A 46 12.32 -0.93 -20.65
C LEU A 46 11.65 -0.84 -22.02
N LEU A 47 10.51 -0.17 -22.11
CA LEU A 47 9.78 -0.02 -23.38
C LEU A 47 10.58 0.75 -24.43
N ARG A 48 11.38 1.76 -24.03
CA ARG A 48 12.29 2.46 -24.95
C ARG A 48 13.46 1.59 -25.41
N GLN A 49 13.96 0.71 -24.53
CA GLN A 49 14.99 -0.28 -24.90
C GLN A 49 14.43 -1.35 -25.87
N GLU A 50 13.15 -1.70 -25.73
CA GLU A 50 12.45 -2.62 -26.64
C GLU A 50 12.00 -1.95 -27.96
N GLU A 51 11.58 -0.68 -27.97
CA GLU A 51 11.22 0.07 -29.20
C GLU A 51 12.40 0.22 -30.15
N ASN A 52 13.63 0.34 -29.63
CA ASN A 52 14.85 0.31 -30.44
C ASN A 52 15.08 -1.06 -31.12
N ASN A 53 14.33 -2.10 -30.74
CA ASN A 53 14.44 -3.46 -31.28
C ASN A 53 13.18 -3.94 -32.05
N THR A 54 11.96 -3.47 -31.74
CA THR A 54 10.74 -3.76 -32.51
C THR A 54 9.59 -2.79 -32.16
N ILE A 55 8.81 -2.35 -33.17
CA ILE A 55 7.66 -1.45 -33.04
C ILE A 55 6.48 -2.21 -32.41
N SER A 56 6.14 -1.95 -31.14
CA SER A 56 4.93 -2.50 -30.51
C SER A 56 4.34 -1.59 -29.41
N SER A 57 3.01 -1.42 -29.50
CA SER A 57 2.05 -0.66 -28.67
C SER A 57 2.42 -0.30 -27.22
N ARG A 58 2.35 0.99 -26.90
CA ARG A 58 2.72 1.60 -25.59
C ARG A 58 1.72 1.41 -24.44
N ASN A 59 0.50 0.92 -24.69
CA ASN A 59 -0.62 1.11 -23.75
C ASN A 59 -1.22 -0.17 -23.14
N ALA A 60 -0.79 -1.36 -23.55
CA ALA A 60 -1.29 -2.63 -22.99
C ALA A 60 -0.14 -3.45 -22.37
N PRO A 61 -0.39 -4.20 -21.28
CA PRO A 61 0.62 -5.11 -20.75
C PRO A 61 0.98 -6.13 -21.83
N PRO A 62 2.26 -6.30 -22.19
CA PRO A 62 2.66 -7.42 -23.02
C PRO A 62 2.47 -8.70 -22.21
N THR A 63 1.70 -9.66 -22.73
CA THR A 63 1.61 -11.00 -22.14
C THR A 63 2.83 -11.81 -22.57
N SER A 64 3.69 -12.17 -21.64
CA SER A 64 4.86 -12.99 -21.94
C SER A 64 4.46 -14.47 -22.03
N LYS A 65 4.94 -15.15 -23.09
CA LYS A 65 4.92 -16.61 -23.18
C LYS A 65 6.09 -17.20 -22.36
N GLY A 66 6.11 -18.51 -22.10
CA GLY A 66 7.28 -19.19 -21.55
C GLY A 66 7.36 -19.31 -20.02
N TRP A 67 6.26 -19.10 -19.31
CA TRP A 67 6.16 -19.38 -17.87
C TRP A 67 6.16 -20.90 -17.60
N ILE A 68 7.08 -21.34 -16.75
CA ILE A 68 7.16 -22.71 -16.23
C ILE A 68 6.70 -22.67 -14.78
N LYS A 69 5.74 -23.53 -14.43
CA LYS A 69 5.26 -23.67 -13.05
C LYS A 69 6.17 -24.61 -12.26
N LEU A 70 6.72 -24.11 -11.16
CA LEU A 70 7.51 -24.88 -10.19
C LEU A 70 6.86 -24.76 -8.81
N GLY A 71 6.00 -25.73 -8.46
CA GLY A 71 5.18 -25.65 -7.25
C GLY A 71 4.21 -24.45 -7.31
N THR A 72 4.39 -23.49 -6.40
CA THR A 72 3.63 -22.22 -6.37
C THR A 72 4.30 -21.09 -7.13
N LEU A 73 5.52 -21.29 -7.63
CA LEU A 73 6.29 -20.27 -8.35
C LEU A 73 6.07 -20.37 -9.87
N LEU A 74 6.11 -19.22 -10.53
CA LEU A 74 6.19 -19.12 -11.99
C LEU A 74 7.57 -18.57 -12.36
N VAL A 75 8.28 -19.31 -13.22
CA VAL A 75 9.63 -18.96 -13.67
C VAL A 75 9.60 -18.74 -15.18
N ASN A 76 10.17 -17.63 -15.66
CA ASN A 76 10.33 -17.37 -17.09
C ASN A 76 11.82 -17.31 -17.44
N LEU A 77 12.30 -18.32 -18.15
CA LEU A 77 13.67 -18.36 -18.68
C LEU A 77 13.73 -18.07 -20.19
N ALA A 78 12.60 -18.13 -20.88
CA ALA A 78 12.52 -18.02 -22.34
C ALA A 78 12.59 -16.56 -22.81
N ASN A 79 11.98 -15.62 -22.07
CA ASN A 79 11.88 -14.21 -22.45
C ASN A 79 11.81 -13.31 -21.20
N PRO A 80 12.91 -13.20 -20.43
CA PRO A 80 12.93 -12.49 -19.13
C PRO A 80 12.59 -11.00 -19.21
N ALA A 81 12.98 -10.30 -20.28
CA ALA A 81 12.69 -8.86 -20.46
C ALA A 81 11.17 -8.61 -20.56
N GLN A 82 10.49 -9.34 -21.44
CA GLN A 82 9.03 -9.23 -21.60
C GLN A 82 8.29 -9.66 -20.32
N ALA A 83 8.76 -10.71 -19.64
CA ALA A 83 8.22 -11.16 -18.37
C ALA A 83 8.37 -10.10 -17.26
N MET A 84 9.51 -9.40 -17.21
CA MET A 84 9.75 -8.28 -16.32
C MET A 84 8.78 -7.12 -16.61
N THR A 85 8.60 -6.78 -17.89
CA THR A 85 7.63 -5.75 -18.32
C THR A 85 6.21 -6.11 -17.85
N GLU A 86 5.76 -7.35 -18.07
CA GLU A 86 4.46 -7.84 -17.60
C GLU A 86 4.28 -7.66 -16.07
N ILE A 87 5.29 -8.05 -15.28
CA ILE A 87 5.26 -7.91 -13.82
C ILE A 87 5.20 -6.43 -13.40
N LEU A 88 6.00 -5.57 -14.02
CA LEU A 88 6.01 -4.14 -13.71
C LEU A 88 4.68 -3.46 -14.05
N PHE A 89 4.01 -3.86 -15.13
CA PHE A 89 2.64 -3.42 -15.42
C PHE A 89 1.67 -3.82 -14.31
N LYS A 90 1.71 -5.08 -13.86
CA LYS A 90 0.87 -5.57 -12.75
C LYS A 90 1.12 -4.78 -11.46
N LEU A 91 2.38 -4.62 -11.07
CA LEU A 91 2.76 -3.85 -9.89
C LEU A 91 2.27 -2.40 -9.97
N ARG A 92 2.43 -1.74 -11.12
CA ARG A 92 1.92 -0.38 -11.31
C ARG A 92 0.41 -0.30 -11.09
N GLU A 93 -0.37 -1.19 -11.71
CA GLU A 93 -1.83 -1.16 -11.56
C GLU A 93 -2.27 -1.49 -10.13
N GLU A 94 -1.61 -2.45 -9.46
CA GLU A 94 -1.86 -2.73 -8.05
C GLU A 94 -1.65 -1.49 -7.17
N PHE A 95 -0.56 -0.75 -7.38
CA PHE A 95 -0.29 0.47 -6.62
C PHE A 95 -1.22 1.63 -6.98
N LYS A 96 -1.71 1.70 -8.22
CA LYS A 96 -2.78 2.66 -8.60
C LYS A 96 -4.08 2.37 -7.87
N LEU A 97 -4.47 1.10 -7.73
CA LEU A 97 -5.65 0.71 -6.95
C LEU A 97 -5.48 1.11 -5.47
N LYS A 98 -4.30 0.85 -4.89
CA LYS A 98 -3.99 1.26 -3.50
C LYS A 98 -4.03 2.77 -3.32
N LEU A 99 -3.51 3.51 -4.30
CA LEU A 99 -3.55 4.97 -4.33
C LEU A 99 -4.99 5.48 -4.33
N THR A 100 -5.83 4.97 -5.23
CA THR A 100 -7.25 5.34 -5.32
C THR A 100 -8.00 5.05 -4.04
N GLY A 101 -7.83 3.86 -3.45
CA GLY A 101 -8.48 3.50 -2.20
C GLY A 101 -8.05 4.37 -1.02
N THR A 102 -6.75 4.70 -0.94
CA THR A 102 -6.23 5.57 0.12
C THR A 102 -6.72 7.02 -0.02
N LYS A 103 -6.82 7.51 -1.26
CA LYS A 103 -7.40 8.83 -1.54
C LYS A 103 -8.86 8.89 -1.10
N ALA A 104 -9.66 7.90 -1.49
CA ALA A 104 -11.06 7.82 -1.07
C ALA A 104 -11.19 7.78 0.46
N PHE A 105 -10.36 6.99 1.15
CA PHE A 105 -10.33 6.98 2.61
C PHE A 105 -10.08 8.38 3.20
N LEU A 106 -9.08 9.11 2.71
CA LEU A 106 -8.78 10.47 3.17
C LEU A 106 -9.92 11.46 2.88
N ASP A 107 -10.54 11.37 1.71
CA ASP A 107 -11.65 12.24 1.30
C ASP A 107 -12.86 12.09 2.25
N TYR A 108 -13.11 10.88 2.76
CA TYR A 108 -14.21 10.64 3.71
C TYR A 108 -13.79 10.73 5.19
N LEU A 109 -12.49 10.83 5.49
CA LEU A 109 -12.02 10.77 6.86
C LEU A 109 -12.54 11.93 7.70
N ASP A 110 -12.62 13.14 7.14
CA ASP A 110 -13.16 14.30 7.86
C ASP A 110 -14.66 14.15 8.19
N ASN A 111 -15.41 13.36 7.42
CA ASN A 111 -16.83 13.08 7.71
C ASN A 111 -17.04 12.22 8.96
N VAL A 112 -16.01 11.49 9.41
CA VAL A 112 -16.06 10.71 10.65
C VAL A 112 -16.29 11.63 11.86
N LEU A 113 -15.75 12.84 11.83
CA LEU A 113 -16.00 13.85 12.87
C LEU A 113 -17.46 14.35 12.84
N ASN A 114 -18.05 14.46 11.65
CA ASN A 114 -19.42 14.95 11.48
C ASN A 114 -20.47 13.97 12.01
N ILE A 115 -20.14 12.68 12.12
CA ILE A 115 -21.03 11.64 12.67
C ILE A 115 -20.79 11.34 14.15
N GLY A 116 -19.99 12.16 14.85
CA GLY A 116 -19.84 12.13 16.30
C GLY A 116 -18.49 11.65 16.85
N ALA A 117 -17.52 11.32 15.98
CA ALA A 117 -16.17 11.01 16.46
C ALA A 117 -15.47 12.28 16.99
N LYS A 118 -14.71 12.13 18.08
CA LYS A 118 -13.93 13.25 18.65
C LYS A 118 -12.48 13.20 18.19
N ARG A 119 -11.85 14.35 18.00
CA ARG A 119 -10.45 14.44 17.53
C ARG A 119 -9.44 13.72 18.43
N ASP A 120 -9.73 13.61 19.71
CA ASP A 120 -8.91 12.95 20.75
C ASP A 120 -9.24 11.46 20.95
N SER A 121 -10.22 10.92 20.23
CA SER A 121 -10.60 9.50 20.27
C SER A 121 -9.44 8.58 19.88
N THR A 122 -9.55 7.31 20.26
CA THR A 122 -8.68 6.25 19.74
C THR A 122 -9.26 5.73 18.43
N TYR A 123 -8.43 5.61 17.39
CA TYR A 123 -8.85 5.16 16.07
C TYR A 123 -8.13 3.87 15.71
N HIS A 124 -8.88 2.83 15.37
CA HIS A 124 -8.32 1.59 14.83
C HIS A 124 -8.65 1.45 13.35
N VAL A 125 -7.62 1.35 12.51
CA VAL A 125 -7.75 1.16 11.07
C VAL A 125 -7.36 -0.25 10.70
N TYR A 126 -8.26 -0.97 10.06
CA TYR A 126 -7.94 -2.23 9.41
C TYR A 126 -7.48 -1.97 7.97
N LEU A 127 -6.25 -2.38 7.67
CA LEU A 127 -5.67 -2.35 6.33
C LEU A 127 -5.83 -3.72 5.68
N LYS A 128 -6.52 -3.77 4.54
CA LYS A 128 -6.53 -4.95 3.66
C LYS A 128 -5.68 -4.67 2.44
N ASN A 129 -4.66 -5.49 2.18
CA ASN A 129 -3.74 -5.32 1.06
C ASN A 129 -3.10 -3.92 0.96
N GLY A 130 -2.83 -3.25 2.08
CA GLY A 130 -2.26 -1.89 2.08
C GLY A 130 -3.29 -0.77 2.19
N VAL A 131 -4.58 -1.05 2.04
CA VAL A 131 -5.61 -0.02 1.90
C VAL A 131 -6.50 0.02 3.14
N PRO A 132 -6.75 1.21 3.73
CA PRO A 132 -7.76 1.36 4.78
C PRO A 132 -9.14 0.88 4.30
N GLU A 133 -9.68 -0.13 4.96
CA GLU A 133 -11.00 -0.69 4.64
C GLU A 133 -12.02 -0.46 5.76
N ARG A 134 -11.58 -0.51 7.03
CA ARG A 134 -12.48 -0.29 8.18
C ARG A 134 -11.83 0.66 9.17
N LEU A 135 -12.67 1.48 9.79
CA LEU A 135 -12.30 2.39 10.88
C LEU A 135 -13.20 2.10 12.08
N ILE A 136 -12.58 1.92 13.24
CA ILE A 136 -13.25 1.82 14.54
C ILE A 136 -12.84 3.06 15.33
N VAL A 137 -13.83 3.73 15.93
CA VAL A 137 -13.62 4.86 16.83
C VAL A 137 -13.95 4.40 18.24
N ASP A 138 -12.99 4.49 19.14
CA ASP A 138 -13.10 4.13 20.55
C ASP A 138 -12.85 5.37 21.42
N GLU A 139 -13.28 5.33 22.67
CA GLU A 139 -13.08 6.42 23.62
C GLU A 139 -11.59 6.81 23.74
N PRO A 140 -11.29 8.07 24.10
CA PRO A 140 -9.92 8.53 24.30
C PRO A 140 -9.24 7.71 25.41
N LYS A 141 -8.45 6.71 25.02
CA LYS A 141 -7.59 5.96 25.93
C LYS A 141 -6.26 6.68 26.02
N ARG A 142 -5.83 7.04 27.24
CA ARG A 142 -4.47 7.58 27.44
C ARG A 142 -3.46 6.54 26.92
N LYS A 143 -2.45 7.01 26.18
CA LYS A 143 -1.34 6.23 25.59
C LYS A 143 -0.66 5.29 26.61
N ASP A 144 -0.77 5.62 27.90
CA ASP A 144 -0.18 4.88 29.01
C ASP A 144 -0.95 3.60 29.39
N ALA A 145 -2.25 3.49 29.07
CA ALA A 145 -3.07 2.35 29.48
C ALA A 145 -2.58 1.00 28.90
N PHE A 146 -2.00 1.00 27.69
CA PHE A 146 -1.40 -0.19 27.07
C PHE A 146 -0.01 -0.53 27.62
N LYS A 147 0.72 0.42 28.23
CA LYS A 147 2.00 0.14 28.89
C LYS A 147 1.83 -0.65 30.19
N TYR A 148 0.69 -0.49 30.87
CA TYR A 148 0.40 -1.18 32.13
C TYR A 148 -0.18 -2.59 31.92
N SER A 149 -0.95 -2.84 30.87
CA SER A 149 -1.53 -4.18 30.61
C SER A 149 -0.46 -5.22 30.24
N VAL A 150 0.58 -4.83 29.49
CA VAL A 150 1.70 -5.71 29.15
C VAL A 150 2.59 -6.00 30.35
N LYS A 151 2.75 -5.04 31.28
CA LYS A 151 3.52 -5.26 32.52
C LYS A 151 2.80 -6.11 33.56
N LEU A 152 1.46 -6.04 33.63
CA LEU A 152 0.67 -6.87 34.56
C LEU A 152 0.71 -8.35 34.18
N GLN A 153 0.80 -8.69 32.89
CA GLN A 153 0.96 -10.08 32.44
C GLN A 153 2.37 -10.62 32.69
N ALA A 154 3.40 -9.77 32.70
CA ALA A 154 4.80 -10.16 32.95
C ALA A 154 5.22 -10.17 34.44
N LEU A 155 4.28 -9.90 35.36
CA LEU A 155 4.48 -9.95 36.81
C LEU A 155 3.68 -11.08 37.48
N GLN A 156 3.03 -11.93 36.68
CA GLN A 156 2.26 -13.09 37.13
C GLN A 156 2.91 -14.44 36.77
N ASP A 157 4.12 -14.40 36.20
CA ASP A 157 5.03 -15.54 36.03
C ASP A 157 6.27 -15.36 36.91
#